data_AF-A0A0F9EDD8-F1
#
_entry.id   AF-A0A0F9EDD8-F1
#
_cell.length_a   1.000
_cell.length_b   1.000
_cell.length_c   1.000
_cell.angle_alpha   90.00
_cell.angle_beta   90.00
_cell.angle_gamma   90.00
#
_symmetry.space_group_name_H-M   'P 1'
#
loop_
_entity.id
_entity.type
_entity.pdbx_description
1 polymer ?
#
loop_
_entity_poly.entity_id
_entity_poly.type
_entity_poly.pdbx_seq_one_letter_code
_entity_poly.pdbx_strand_id
1 'polypeptide(L)' 'MTNGRVDETLHEVAAQLAEAKATLPDAESLVSLLEEAGEDTAEVRALVIETRNRILQWERTLQRRGVTLPSAEPTTEE' A
#
# COMPACT_ATOMS: atom_id res chain seq x y z
N MET A 1 5.13 -29.47 9.27
CA MET A 1 5.25 -28.92 7.90
C MET A 1 4.29 -27.74 7.69
N THR A 2 4.17 -26.82 8.66
CA THR A 2 3.19 -25.71 8.63
C THR A 2 3.84 -24.34 8.47
N ASN A 3 5.10 -24.18 8.86
CA ASN A 3 5.79 -22.89 8.84
C ASN A 3 6.05 -22.37 7.42
N GLY A 4 6.37 -23.25 6.45
CA GLY A 4 6.66 -22.83 5.07
C GLY A 4 5.50 -22.11 4.37
N ARG A 5 4.25 -22.57 4.55
CA ARG A 5 3.06 -21.92 3.97
C ARG A 5 2.78 -20.55 4.58
N VAL A 6 3.03 -20.39 5.88
CA VAL A 6 2.83 -19.12 6.58
C VAL A 6 3.88 -18.10 6.10
N ASP A 7 5.12 -18.53 5.92
CA ASP A 7 6.20 -17.67 5.43
C ASP A 7 5.96 -17.22 3.98
N GLU A 8 5.48 -18.11 3.10
CA GLU A 8 5.05 -17.78 1.73
C GLU A 8 3.92 -16.74 1.73
N THR A 9 2.85 -16.97 2.51
CA THR A 9 1.74 -16.02 2.60
C THR A 9 2.19 -14.64 3.12
N LEU A 10 3.12 -14.60 4.09
CA LEU A 10 3.63 -13.34 4.60
C LEU A 10 4.46 -12.58 3.57
N HIS A 11 5.21 -13.27 2.71
CA HIS A 11 5.95 -12.65 1.60
C HIS A 11 5.01 -12.12 0.52
N GLU A 12 3.96 -12.86 0.17
CA GLU A 12 2.93 -12.39 -0.77
C GLU A 12 2.22 -11.13 -0.26
N VAL A 13 1.85 -11.12 1.03
CA VAL A 13 1.27 -9.93 1.66
C VAL A 13 2.26 -8.76 1.67
N ALA A 14 3.54 -9.01 1.89
CA ALA A 14 4.57 -7.98 1.84
C ALA A 14 4.71 -7.37 0.43
N ALA A 15 4.61 -8.20 -0.63
CA ALA A 15 4.66 -7.75 -2.01
C ALA A 15 3.44 -6.88 -2.37
N GLN A 16 2.23 -7.34 -2.06
CA GLN A 16 1.00 -6.56 -2.29
C GLN A 16 1.00 -5.24 -1.50
N LEU A 17 1.56 -5.26 -0.29
CA LEU A 17 1.68 -4.05 0.53
C LEU A 17 2.65 -3.04 -0.08
N ALA A 18 3.76 -3.50 -0.65
CA ALA A 18 4.71 -2.65 -1.35
C ALA A 18 4.09 -2.01 -2.60
N GLU A 19 3.32 -2.77 -3.38
CA GLU A 19 2.58 -2.28 -4.55
C GLU A 19 1.51 -1.25 -4.15
N ALA A 20 0.69 -1.54 -3.14
CA ALA A 20 -0.32 -0.61 -2.64
C ALA A 20 0.30 0.71 -2.13
N LYS A 21 1.50 0.63 -1.53
CA LYS A 21 2.25 1.81 -1.11
C LYS A 21 2.80 2.61 -2.29
N ALA A 22 3.23 1.93 -3.35
CA ALA A 22 3.75 2.57 -4.55
C ALA A 22 2.67 3.33 -5.33
N THR A 23 1.42 2.85 -5.32
CA THR A 23 0.29 3.46 -6.03
C THR A 23 -0.45 4.53 -5.22
N LEU A 24 -0.24 4.59 -3.90
CA LEU A 24 -0.89 5.58 -3.03
C LEU A 24 -0.65 7.05 -3.46
N PRO A 25 0.56 7.47 -3.89
CA PRO A 25 0.78 8.84 -4.38
C PRO A 25 -0.05 9.20 -5.62
N ASP A 26 -0.34 8.22 -6.49
CA ASP A 26 -1.18 8.45 -7.67
C ASP A 26 -2.64 8.69 -7.26
N ALA A 27 -3.14 7.92 -6.29
CA ALA A 27 -4.47 8.15 -5.72
C ALA A 27 -4.59 9.52 -5.04
N GLU A 28 -3.55 9.95 -4.32
CA GLU A 28 -3.48 11.29 -3.72
C GLU A 28 -3.50 12.39 -4.78
N SER A 29 -2.75 12.21 -5.87
CA SER A 29 -2.71 13.13 -6.99
C SER A 29 -4.07 13.23 -7.70
N LEU A 30 -4.74 12.10 -7.90
CA LEU A 30 -6.08 12.07 -8.50
C LEU A 30 -7.11 12.82 -7.64
N VAL A 31 -7.09 12.63 -6.32
CA VAL A 31 -7.96 13.37 -5.39
C VAL A 31 -7.73 14.88 -5.51
N SER A 32 -6.48 15.32 -5.56
CA SER A 32 -6.14 16.74 -5.74
C SER A 32 -6.67 17.29 -7.08
N LEU A 33 -6.50 16.56 -8.18
CA LEU A 33 -7.02 16.98 -9.49
C LEU A 33 -8.55 17.10 -9.52
N LEU A 34 -9.25 16.17 -8.87
CA LEU A 34 -10.70 16.20 -8.78
C LEU A 34 -11.19 17.39 -7.93
N GLU A 35 -10.52 17.71 -6.83
CA GLU A 35 -10.83 18.93 -6.05
C GLU A 35 -10.60 20.21 -6.86
N GLU A 36 -9.51 20.28 -7.61
CA GLU A 36 -9.23 21.43 -8.50
C GLU A 36 -10.29 21.58 -9.60
N ALA A 37 -10.89 20.46 -10.04
CA ALA A 37 -12.02 20.46 -10.97
C ALA A 37 -13.36 20.86 -10.31
N GLY A 38 -13.40 21.03 -8.98
CA GLY A 38 -14.59 21.40 -8.23
C GLY A 38 -15.47 20.23 -7.80
N GLU A 39 -14.96 19.00 -7.89
CA GLU A 39 -15.66 17.80 -7.41
C GLU A 39 -15.59 17.67 -5.89
N ASP A 40 -16.62 17.06 -5.29
CA ASP A 40 -16.58 16.67 -3.88
C ASP A 40 -15.79 15.37 -3.72
N THR A 41 -14.62 15.47 -3.10
CA THR A 41 -13.72 14.34 -2.88
C THR A 41 -13.58 13.97 -1.41
N ALA A 42 -14.39 14.54 -0.50
CA ALA A 42 -14.20 14.40 0.94
C ALA A 42 -14.13 12.92 1.40
N GLU A 43 -15.00 12.08 0.86
CA GLU A 43 -15.02 10.63 1.14
C GLU A 43 -13.79 9.93 0.55
N VAL A 44 -13.44 10.22 -0.70
CA VAL A 44 -12.27 9.61 -1.37
C VAL A 44 -10.98 9.99 -0.65
N ARG A 45 -10.84 11.26 -0.24
CA ARG A 45 -9.74 11.75 0.58
C ARG A 45 -9.64 11.01 1.91
N ALA A 46 -10.77 10.78 2.59
CA ALA A 46 -10.81 10.01 3.83
C ALA A 46 -10.35 8.56 3.62
N LEU A 47 -10.80 7.91 2.54
CA LEU A 47 -10.38 6.55 2.18
C LEU A 47 -8.89 6.44 1.86
N VAL A 48 -8.32 7.43 1.18
CA VAL A 48 -6.87 7.49 0.89
C VAL A 48 -6.07 7.61 2.19
N ILE A 49 -6.49 8.51 3.10
CA ILE A 49 -5.85 8.67 4.42
C ILE A 49 -5.95 7.38 5.25
N GLU A 50 -7.12 6.74 5.27
CA GLU A 50 -7.31 5.47 5.96
C GLU A 50 -6.40 4.38 5.39
N THR A 51 -6.33 4.27 4.06
CA THR A 51 -5.49 3.30 3.36
C THR A 51 -4.01 3.51 3.71
N ARG A 52 -3.52 4.75 3.67
CA ARG A 52 -2.16 5.12 4.09
C ARG A 52 -1.86 4.64 5.51
N ASN A 53 -2.78 4.88 6.45
CA ASN A 53 -2.61 4.50 7.84
C ASN A 53 -2.60 2.98 8.03
N ARG A 54 -3.48 2.25 7.32
CA ARG A 54 -3.52 0.78 7.33
C ARG A 54 -2.24 0.18 6.76
N ILE A 55 -1.71 0.75 5.67
CA ILE A 55 -0.44 0.32 5.09
C ILE A 55 0.67 0.41 6.14
N LEU A 56 0.85 1.57 6.77
CA LEU A 56 1.86 1.76 7.82
C LEU A 56 1.70 0.79 9.00
N GLN A 57 0.46 0.47 9.38
CA GLN A 57 0.18 -0.49 10.45
C GLN A 57 0.56 -1.92 10.06
N TRP A 58 0.28 -2.33 8.83
CA TRP A 58 0.64 -3.64 8.32
C TRP A 58 2.16 -3.78 8.13
N GLU A 59 2.84 -2.74 7.66
CA GLU A 59 4.31 -2.71 7.56
C GLU A 59 4.96 -2.99 8.92
N ARG A 60 4.53 -2.28 9.96
CA ARG A 60 5.00 -2.50 11.34
C ARG A 60 4.68 -3.90 11.85
N THR A 61 3.59 -4.51 11.39
CA THR A 61 3.19 -5.86 11.80
C THR A 61 4.07 -6.91 11.13
N LEU A 62 4.40 -6.74 9.85
CA LEU A 62 5.32 -7.59 9.11
C LEU A 62 6.75 -7.48 9.66
N GLN A 63 7.22 -6.26 9.93
CA GLN A 63 8.53 -6.02 10.55
C GLN A 63 8.67 -6.70 11.92
N ARG A 64 7.63 -6.64 12.77
CA ARG A 64 7.62 -7.36 14.07
C ARG A 64 7.68 -8.88 13.92
N ARG A 65 7.32 -9.42 12.76
CA ARG A 65 7.40 -10.85 12.43
C ARG A 65 8.70 -11.22 11.69
N GLY A 66 9.62 -10.28 11.52
CA GLY A 66 10.89 -10.50 10.81
C GLY A 66 10.78 -10.51 9.29
N VAL A 67 9.64 -10.08 8.74
CA VAL A 67 9.42 -9.99 7.29
C VAL A 67 9.87 -8.62 6.82
N THR A 68 10.80 -8.59 5.87
CA THR A 68 11.23 -7.36 5.22
C THR A 68 10.29 -7.05 4.06
N LEU A 69 9.94 -5.78 3.89
CA LEU A 69 9.17 -5.36 2.74
C LEU A 69 10.11 -5.30 1.55
N PRO A 70 9.73 -5.86 0.39
CA PRO A 70 10.50 -5.65 -0.81
C PRO A 70 10.56 -4.15 -1.09
N SER A 71 11.76 -3.65 -1.41
CA SER A 71 11.87 -2.34 -2.03
C SER A 71 11.08 -2.43 -3.32
N ALA A 72 10.08 -1.57 -3.52
CA ALA A 72 9.40 -1.47 -4.80
C ALA A 72 10.47 -1.06 -5.83
N GLU A 73 11.02 -2.02 -6.56
CA GLU A 73 11.68 -1.69 -7.82
C GLU A 73 10.57 -1.17 -8.72
N PRO A 74 10.72 0.02 -9.32
CA PRO A 74 9.73 0.52 -10.25
C PRO A 74 9.60 -0.52 -11.36
N THR A 75 8.40 -1.08 -11.53
CA THR A 75 8.08 -1.90 -12.69
C THR A 75 8.16 -0.99 -13.91
N THR A 76 9.33 -0.93 -14.55
CA THR A 76 9.45 -0.42 -15.92
C THR A 76 8.63 -1.38 -16.79
N GLU A 77 7.39 -1.01 -17.08
CA GLU A 77 6.64 -1.62 -18.18
C GLU A 77 7.35 -1.24 -19.50
N GLU A 78 7.84 -2.25 -20.22
CA GLU A 78 8.32 -2.17 -21.62
C GLU A 78 7.14 -2.07 -22.61
#